data_AF-A0A7J7NKL2-F1
#
_entry.id   AF-A0A7J7NKL2-F1
#
_cell.length_a   1.000
_cell.length_b   1.000
_cell.length_c   1.000
_cell.angle_alpha   90.00
_cell.angle_beta   90.00
_cell.angle_gamma   90.00
#
_symmetry.space_group_name_H-M   'P 1'
#
loop_
_entity.id
_entity.type
_entity.pdbx_description
1 polymer ?
#
loop_
_entity_poly.entity_id
_entity_poly.type
_entity_poly.pdbx_seq_one_letter_code
_entity_poly.pdbx_strand_id
1 'polypeptide(L)'
;MFTAVTNAAKLMGCNIHDLILVLSTRRIRAGNDDIVQKLTLSQAVDMRDALAKSIYSSLFDWLVEQINKSLEVGKRLTGRSISILDIYGFESFQKNSFEQFCINYANERLQQHFNRHLFKLEQEVSFQDLLRVIVDADSLT
;
A
#
# COMPACT_ATOMS: atom_id res chain seq x y z
N MET A 1 -29.48 9.52 18.17
CA MET A 1 -28.31 8.68 18.50
C MET A 1 -28.38 7.30 17.85
N PHE A 2 -29.53 6.60 17.83
CA PHE A 2 -29.68 5.28 17.16
C PHE A 2 -29.70 5.30 15.61
N THR A 3 -29.78 6.48 14.98
CA THR A 3 -29.91 6.60 13.52
C THR A 3 -28.64 6.18 12.77
N ALA A 4 -27.45 6.54 13.27
CA ALA A 4 -26.19 6.25 12.58
C ALA A 4 -25.92 4.74 12.47
N VAL A 5 -26.04 4.00 13.58
CA VAL A 5 -25.83 2.55 13.58
C VAL A 5 -26.91 1.80 12.80
N THR A 6 -28.15 2.30 12.82
CA THR A 6 -29.24 1.76 11.97
C THR A 6 -28.91 1.90 10.49
N ASN A 7 -28.44 3.08 10.07
CA ASN A 7 -28.08 3.33 8.68
C ASN A 7 -26.86 2.49 8.26
N ALA A 8 -25.84 2.42 9.10
CA ALA A 8 -24.66 1.59 8.84
C ALA A 8 -25.04 0.11 8.68
N ALA A 9 -25.83 -0.44 9.59
CA ALA A 9 -26.27 -1.83 9.52
C ALA A 9 -27.08 -2.12 8.24
N LYS A 10 -27.98 -1.21 7.84
CA LYS A 10 -28.73 -1.31 6.59
C LYS A 10 -27.83 -1.31 5.36
N LEU A 11 -26.86 -0.40 5.29
CA LEU A 11 -25.92 -0.32 4.16
C LEU A 11 -24.99 -1.55 4.09
N MET A 12 -24.61 -2.08 5.25
CA MET A 12 -23.79 -3.29 5.36
C MET A 12 -24.59 -4.59 5.20
N GLY A 13 -25.92 -4.52 5.14
CA GLY A 13 -26.79 -5.69 5.03
C GLY A 13 -26.76 -6.61 6.26
N CYS A 14 -26.49 -6.07 7.45
CA CYS A 14 -26.38 -6.85 8.69
C CYS A 14 -27.42 -6.44 9.75
N ASN A 15 -27.59 -7.28 10.77
CA ASN A 15 -28.48 -6.97 11.89
C ASN A 15 -27.88 -5.86 12.78
N ILE A 16 -28.70 -4.90 13.16
CA ILE A 16 -28.29 -3.77 14.02
C ILE A 16 -27.76 -4.22 15.40
N HIS A 17 -28.37 -5.25 16.00
CA HIS A 17 -27.95 -5.76 17.31
C HIS A 17 -26.61 -6.48 17.24
N ASP A 18 -26.37 -7.23 16.17
CA ASP A 18 -25.09 -7.90 15.95
C ASP A 18 -23.98 -6.88 15.74
N LEU A 19 -24.25 -5.82 14.96
CA LEU A 19 -23.28 -4.74 14.75
C LEU A 19 -22.94 -4.01 16.06
N ILE A 20 -23.94 -3.71 16.90
CA ILE A 20 -23.72 -3.11 18.22
C ILE A 20 -22.89 -4.05 19.10
N LEU A 21 -23.23 -5.34 19.13
CA LEU A 21 -22.55 -6.34 19.94
C LEU A 21 -21.07 -6.45 19.54
N VAL A 22 -20.79 -6.58 18.24
CA VAL A 22 -19.43 -6.69 17.71
C VAL A 22 -18.63 -5.43 18.02
N LEU A 23 -19.18 -4.24 17.80
CA LEU A 23 -18.48 -2.97 18.06
C LEU A 23 -18.27 -2.65 19.54
N SER A 24 -18.98 -3.33 20.45
CA SER A 24 -18.97 -3.03 21.89
C SER A 24 -18.37 -4.15 22.74
N THR A 25 -18.09 -5.31 22.16
CA THR A 25 -17.56 -6.47 22.88
C THR A 25 -16.44 -7.16 22.13
N ARG A 26 -15.54 -7.79 22.87
CA ARG A 26 -14.51 -8.67 22.35
C ARG A 26 -14.73 -10.07 22.89
N ARG A 27 -14.78 -11.05 21.99
CA ARG A 27 -14.75 -12.47 22.35
C ARG A 27 -13.28 -12.91 22.45
N ILE A 28 -12.93 -13.50 23.58
CA ILE A 28 -11.59 -14.03 23.86
C ILE A 28 -11.76 -15.52 24.12
N ARG A 29 -11.11 -16.35 23.32
CA ARG A 29 -11.04 -17.79 23.57
C ARG A 29 -9.90 -18.07 24.55
N ALA A 30 -10.22 -18.61 25.71
CA ALA A 30 -9.27 -18.99 26.75
C ALA A 30 -9.41 -20.50 27.01
N GLY A 31 -8.54 -21.31 26.37
CA GLY A 31 -8.68 -22.76 26.38
C GLY A 31 -9.95 -23.22 25.65
N ASN A 32 -10.83 -23.94 26.36
CA ASN A 32 -12.13 -24.38 25.84
C ASN A 32 -13.27 -23.37 26.09
N ASP A 33 -13.00 -22.29 26.83
CA ASP A 33 -14.04 -21.31 27.19
C ASP A 33 -13.98 -20.08 26.27
N ASP A 34 -15.16 -19.55 25.94
CA ASP A 34 -15.32 -18.29 25.23
C ASP A 34 -15.79 -17.20 26.21
N ILE A 35 -14.90 -16.26 26.50
CA ILE A 35 -15.15 -15.13 27.40
C ILE A 35 -15.56 -13.93 26.55
N VAL A 36 -16.72 -13.34 26.84
CA VAL A 36 -17.17 -12.08 26.21
C VAL A 36 -16.88 -10.93 27.16
N GLN A 37 -16.00 -10.02 26.74
CA GLN A 37 -15.62 -8.83 27.50
C GLN A 37 -16.15 -7.56 26.82
N LYS A 38 -16.72 -6.64 27.60
CA LYS A 38 -17.12 -5.32 27.10
C LYS A 38 -15.88 -4.46 26.82
N LEU A 39 -15.89 -3.75 25.69
CA LEU A 39 -14.85 -2.82 25.31
C LEU A 39 -14.94 -1.53 26.12
N THR A 40 -13.80 -0.90 26.37
CA THR A 40 -13.78 0.51 26.81
C THR A 40 -14.22 1.42 25.66
N LEU A 41 -14.61 2.67 25.97
CA LEU A 41 -14.99 3.63 24.94
C LEU A 41 -13.89 3.82 23.89
N SER A 42 -12.62 3.95 24.32
CA SER A 42 -11.48 4.08 23.39
C SER A 42 -11.38 2.88 22.46
N GLN A 43 -11.47 1.66 23.00
CA GLN A 43 -11.37 0.44 22.21
C GLN A 43 -12.53 0.29 21.21
N ALA A 44 -13.74 0.69 21.60
CA ALA A 44 -14.90 0.68 20.71
C ALA A 44 -14.75 1.70 19.56
N VAL A 45 -14.17 2.87 19.84
CA VAL A 45 -13.83 3.88 18.82
C VAL A 45 -12.77 3.32 17.87
N ASP A 46 -11.68 2.74 18.39
CA ASP A 46 -10.63 2.14 17.57
C ASP A 46 -11.18 1.01 16.69
N MET A 47 -12.09 0.18 17.23
CA MET A 47 -12.73 -0.89 16.47
C MET A 47 -13.64 -0.37 15.36
N ARG A 48 -14.42 0.70 15.62
CA ARG A 48 -15.23 1.36 14.59
C ARG A 48 -14.34 1.91 13.47
N ASP A 49 -13.25 2.58 13.82
CA ASP A 49 -12.35 3.20 12.85
C ASP A 49 -11.59 2.14 12.04
N ALA A 50 -11.18 1.04 12.69
CA ALA A 50 -10.58 -0.11 12.02
C ALA A 50 -11.56 -0.78 11.05
N LEU A 51 -12.82 -0.97 11.46
CA LEU A 51 -13.86 -1.51 10.57
C LEU A 51 -14.07 -0.62 9.35
N ALA A 52 -14.18 0.70 9.55
CA ALA A 52 -14.35 1.65 8.45
C ALA A 52 -13.15 1.62 7.47
N LYS A 53 -11.92 1.61 8.00
CA LYS A 53 -10.70 1.49 7.18
C LYS A 53 -10.67 0.16 6.40
N SER A 54 -11.06 -0.94 7.02
CA SER A 54 -11.08 -2.27 6.38
C SER A 54 -12.12 -2.34 5.25
N ILE A 55 -13.30 -1.77 5.44
CA ILE A 55 -14.34 -1.71 4.39
C ILE A 55 -13.83 -0.88 3.21
N TYR A 56 -13.27 0.30 3.47
CA TYR A 56 -12.74 1.16 2.42
C TYR A 56 -11.58 0.49 1.66
N SER A 57 -10.65 -0.15 2.37
CA SER A 57 -9.54 -0.90 1.75
C SER A 57 -10.07 -2.00 0.84
N SER A 58 -11.01 -2.81 1.33
CA SER A 58 -11.62 -3.89 0.53
C SER A 58 -12.32 -3.38 -0.72
N LEU A 59 -13.03 -2.24 -0.61
CA LEU A 59 -13.67 -1.60 -1.75
C LEU A 59 -12.66 -1.10 -2.78
N PHE A 60 -11.58 -0.48 -2.31
CA PHE A 60 -10.51 0.01 -3.18
C PHE A 60 -9.82 -1.15 -3.92
N ASP A 61 -9.48 -2.23 -3.21
CA ASP A 61 -8.89 -3.43 -3.80
C ASP A 61 -9.81 -4.05 -4.87
N TRP A 62 -11.11 -4.15 -4.57
CA TRP A 62 -12.10 -4.61 -5.53
C TRP A 62 -12.20 -3.71 -6.76
N LEU A 63 -12.17 -2.39 -6.58
CA LEU A 63 -12.21 -1.43 -7.68
C LEU A 63 -11.00 -1.60 -8.61
N VAL A 64 -9.80 -1.71 -8.03
CA VAL A 64 -8.56 -1.98 -8.77
C VAL A 64 -8.68 -3.29 -9.55
N GLU A 65 -9.22 -4.33 -8.95
CA GLU A 65 -9.47 -5.61 -9.62
C GLU A 65 -10.42 -5.47 -10.82
N GLN A 66 -11.53 -4.72 -10.68
CA GLN A 66 -12.47 -4.49 -11.79
C GLN A 66 -11.84 -3.71 -12.94
N ILE A 67 -11.04 -2.69 -12.63
CA ILE A 67 -10.30 -1.91 -13.62
C ILE A 67 -9.32 -2.82 -14.37
N ASN A 68 -8.56 -3.64 -13.64
CA ASN A 68 -7.59 -4.58 -14.24
C ASN A 68 -8.27 -5.60 -15.16
N LYS A 69 -9.42 -6.17 -14.75
CA LYS A 69 -10.21 -7.08 -15.61
C LYS A 69 -10.71 -6.40 -16.89
N SER A 70 -11.08 -5.12 -16.79
CA SER A 70 -11.56 -4.35 -17.94
C SER A 70 -10.45 -3.97 -18.91
N LEU A 71 -9.21 -3.84 -18.41
CA LEU A 71 -8.02 -3.50 -19.18
C LEU A 71 -7.24 -4.73 -19.67
N GLU A 72 -7.63 -5.95 -19.30
CA GLU A 72 -6.91 -7.16 -19.67
C GLU A 72 -6.94 -7.36 -21.20
N VAL A 73 -5.82 -7.05 -21.85
CA VAL A 73 -5.60 -7.37 -23.26
C VAL A 73 -5.19 -8.84 -23.33
N GLY A 74 -5.98 -9.67 -24.03
CA GLY A 74 -5.73 -11.11 -24.14
C GLY A 74 -4.30 -11.46 -24.54
N LYS A 75 -3.87 -12.70 -24.21
CA LYS A 75 -2.52 -13.31 -24.19
C LYS A 75 -1.54 -13.11 -25.37
N ARG A 76 -1.68 -12.12 -26.24
CA ARG A 76 -0.63 -11.67 -27.17
C ARG A 76 0.36 -10.76 -26.45
N LEU A 77 0.99 -11.28 -25.40
CA LEU A 77 2.10 -10.61 -24.74
C LEU A 77 3.33 -10.75 -25.63
N THR A 78 3.60 -9.73 -26.45
CA THR A 78 4.98 -9.44 -26.80
C THR A 78 5.68 -9.14 -25.48
N GLY A 79 6.74 -9.87 -25.09
CA GLY A 79 7.36 -9.82 -23.75
C GLY A 79 8.02 -8.48 -23.33
N ARG A 80 7.54 -7.36 -23.86
CA ARG A 80 7.95 -5.99 -23.55
C ARG A 80 6.77 -5.28 -22.91
N SER A 81 7.01 -4.57 -21.82
CA SER A 81 6.04 -3.71 -21.16
C SER A 81 6.69 -2.37 -20.83
N ILE A 82 5.87 -1.32 -20.80
CA ILE A 82 6.24 0.00 -20.30
C ILE A 82 5.36 0.25 -19.09
N SER A 83 5.99 0.51 -17.94
CA SER A 83 5.30 0.78 -16.68
C SER A 83 5.49 2.25 -16.31
N ILE A 84 4.40 2.89 -15.91
CA ILE A 84 4.41 4.27 -15.41
C ILE A 84 4.27 4.19 -13.89
N LEU A 85 5.11 4.93 -13.17
CA LEU A 85 5.07 5.04 -11.72
C LEU A 85 4.61 6.46 -11.36
N ASP A 86 3.43 6.56 -10.75
CA ASP A 86 2.89 7.78 -10.17
C ASP A 86 2.77 7.58 -8.66
N ILE A 87 3.58 8.30 -7.89
CA ILE A 87 3.65 8.18 -6.43
C ILE A 87 3.67 9.56 -5.77
N TYR A 88 3.24 9.60 -4.51
CA TYR A 88 3.36 10.80 -3.69
C TYR A 88 4.83 11.21 -3.48
N GLY A 89 5.09 12.52 -3.55
CA GLY A 89 6.40 13.09 -3.22
C GLY A 89 6.66 13.15 -1.70
N PHE A 90 7.83 13.67 -1.33
CA PHE A 90 8.22 13.83 0.07
C PHE A 90 7.30 14.82 0.80
N GLU A 91 6.81 14.44 1.99
CA GLU A 91 5.91 15.22 2.82
C GLU A 91 6.61 15.69 4.10
N SER A 92 6.37 16.95 4.50
CA SER A 92 6.84 17.48 5.77
C SER A 92 5.81 18.45 6.35
N PHE A 93 5.08 17.98 7.36
CA PHE A 93 4.11 18.78 8.09
C PHE A 93 4.58 19.07 9.52
N GLN A 94 3.88 19.97 10.23
CA GLN A 94 4.17 20.27 11.63
C GLN A 94 4.04 19.04 12.55
N LYS A 95 3.13 18.12 12.22
CA LYS A 95 2.99 16.80 12.86
C LYS A 95 2.87 15.75 11.77
N ASN A 96 3.81 14.81 11.75
CA ASN A 96 3.84 13.70 10.80
C ASN A 96 3.39 12.43 11.51
N SER A 97 2.41 11.74 10.93
CA SER A 97 1.92 10.45 11.43
C SER A 97 2.71 9.30 10.80
N PHE A 98 2.34 8.07 11.14
CA PHE A 98 2.96 6.87 10.56
C PHE A 98 2.79 6.83 9.03
N GLU A 99 1.69 7.38 8.51
CA GLU A 99 1.40 7.48 7.08
C GLU A 99 2.47 8.31 6.35
N GLN A 100 2.83 9.49 6.86
CA GLN A 100 3.92 10.31 6.31
C GLN A 100 5.26 9.59 6.36
N PHE A 101 5.54 8.86 7.44
CA PHE A 101 6.74 8.05 7.54
C PHE A 101 6.81 7.01 6.41
N CYS A 102 5.72 6.29 6.15
CA CYS A 102 5.64 5.33 5.05
C CYS A 102 5.87 6.00 3.68
N ILE A 103 5.26 7.17 3.44
CA ILE A 103 5.42 7.94 2.19
C ILE A 103 6.88 8.36 2.00
N ASN A 104 7.49 8.96 3.03
CA ASN A 104 8.86 9.44 2.96
C ASN A 104 9.87 8.30 2.85
N TYR A 105 9.63 7.18 3.54
CA TYR A 105 10.46 5.99 3.42
C TYR A 105 10.42 5.40 2.00
N ALA A 106 9.25 5.33 1.37
CA ALA A 106 9.12 4.89 -0.02
C ALA A 106 9.90 5.80 -0.96
N ASN A 107 9.82 7.12 -0.78
CA ASN A 107 10.60 8.10 -1.54
C ASN A 107 12.11 7.90 -1.36
N GLU A 108 12.58 7.72 -0.13
CA GLU A 108 13.99 7.48 0.16
C GLU A 108 14.50 6.20 -0.52
N ARG A 109 13.70 5.12 -0.49
CA ARG A 109 14.03 3.87 -1.19
C ARG A 109 14.08 4.07 -2.71
N LEU A 110 13.18 4.85 -3.29
CA LEU A 110 13.18 5.15 -4.72
C LEU A 110 14.42 5.99 -5.11
N GLN A 111 14.74 7.02 -4.33
CA GLN A 111 15.94 7.84 -4.55
C GLN A 111 17.21 6.99 -4.44
N GLN A 112 17.29 6.11 -3.45
CA GLN A 112 18.40 5.17 -3.30
C GLN A 112 18.54 4.24 -4.52
N HIS A 113 17.43 3.74 -5.06
CA HIS A 113 17.42 2.91 -6.26
C HIS A 113 17.93 3.69 -7.47
N PHE A 114 17.42 4.91 -7.69
CA PHE A 114 17.81 5.79 -8.79
C PHE A 114 19.31 6.12 -8.74
N ASN A 115 19.79 6.58 -7.58
CA ASN A 115 21.20 6.91 -7.39
C ASN A 115 22.10 5.69 -7.68
N ARG A 116 21.75 4.52 -7.14
CA ARG A 116 22.52 3.28 -7.38
C ARG A 116 22.55 2.90 -8.85
N HIS A 117 21.44 3.08 -9.56
CA HIS A 117 21.37 2.77 -10.99
C HIS A 117 22.21 3.74 -11.81
N LEU A 118 22.08 5.05 -11.56
CA LEU A 118 22.90 6.06 -12.22
C LEU A 118 24.40 5.84 -12.00
N PHE A 119 24.82 5.60 -10.75
CA PHE A 119 26.24 5.36 -10.47
C PHE A 119 26.80 4.13 -11.20
N LYS A 120 26.00 3.07 -11.36
CA LYS A 120 26.41 1.90 -12.13
C LYS A 120 26.56 2.22 -13.61
N LEU A 121 25.61 2.95 -14.18
CA LEU A 121 25.67 3.39 -15.58
C LEU A 121 26.90 4.28 -15.83
N GLU A 122 27.20 5.23 -14.94
CA GLU A 122 28.40 6.07 -15.04
C GLU A 122 29.69 5.25 -15.02
N GLN A 123 29.78 4.25 -14.14
CA GLN A 123 30.92 3.33 -14.11
C GLN A 123 31.03 2.55 -15.42
N GLU A 124 29.95 1.96 -15.92
CA GLU A 124 29.94 1.19 -17.17
C GLU A 124 30.37 2.03 -18.38
N VAL A 125 29.89 3.28 -18.47
CA VAL A 125 30.32 4.23 -19.52
C VAL A 125 31.81 4.54 -19.38
N SER A 126 32.29 4.84 -18.17
CA SER A 126 33.71 5.12 -17.94
C SER A 126 34.61 3.93 -18.29
N PHE A 127 34.18 2.70 -18.05
CA PHE A 127 34.92 1.49 -18.46
C PHE A 127 34.90 1.29 -19.98
N GLN A 128 33.77 1.55 -20.64
CA GLN A 128 33.67 1.49 -22.10
C GLN A 128 34.54 2.54 -22.78
N ASP A 129 34.57 3.76 -22.25
CA ASP A 129 35.43 4.84 -22.76
C ASP A 129 36.91 4.49 -22.58
N LEU A 130 37.30 3.90 -21.44
CA LEU A 130 38.67 3.43 -21.23
C LEU A 130 39.03 2.29 -22.21
N LEU A 131 38.14 1.33 -22.43
CA LEU A 131 38.32 0.25 -23.41
C LEU A 131 38.47 0.79 -24.83
N ARG A 132 37.69 1.81 -25.19
CA ARG A 132 37.80 2.46 -26.50
C ARG A 132 39.15 3.13 -26.70
N VAL A 133 39.66 3.84 -25.68
CA VAL A 133 41.01 4.45 -25.74
C VAL A 133 42.10 3.38 -25.90
N ILE A 134 41.97 2.23 -25.22
CA ILE A 134 42.93 1.12 -25.34
C ILE A 134 42.88 0.48 -26.74
N VAL A 135 41.68 0.19 -27.25
CA VAL A 135 41.50 -0.39 -28.60
C VAL A 135 42.00 0.57 -29.69
N ASP A 136 41.71 1.87 -29.56
CA ASP A 136 42.20 2.87 -30.50
C ASP A 136 43.74 2.98 -30.44
N ALA A 137 44.35 2.88 -29.25
CA ALA A 137 45.81 2.91 -29.10
C ALA A 137 46.52 1.68 -29.72
N ASP A 138 45.95 0.47 -29.56
CA ASP A 138 46.51 -0.76 -30.13
C ASP A 138 46.33 -0.85 -31.67
N SER A 139 45.39 -0.10 -32.24
CA SER A 139 45.18 -0.02 -33.71
C SER A 139 46.08 0.99 -34.43
N LEU A 140 46.89 1.75 -33.68
CA LEU A 140 47.88 2.70 -34.19
C LEU A 140 49.34 2.18 -34.12
N THR A 141 49.53 0.91 -33.73
CA THR A 141 50.81 0.16 -33.80
C THR A 141 50.76 -0.94 -34.84
#